data_AF-A0A813KRL0-F1
#
_entry.id   AF-A0A813KRL0-F1
#
_cell.length_a   1.000
_cell.length_b   1.000
_cell.length_c   1.000
_cell.angle_alpha   90.00
_cell.angle_beta   90.00
_cell.angle_gamma   90.00
#
_symmetry.space_group_name_H-M   'P 1'
#
loop_
_entity.id
_entity.type
_entity.pdbx_description
1 polymer ?
#
loop_
_entity_poly.entity_id
_entity_poly.type
_entity_poly.pdbx_seq_one_letter_code
_entity_poly.pdbx_strand_id
1 'polypeptide(L)'
;VAALSVALLGDPAAGELRGANCSETSCYNAESLCGEFKEPCEAVGPPSFGVQIWRTATSQFQGDFSYRRVERSAFDLEACERGDHWLEVVFDGHWTLGGGSHSVLGLSLASKTVVSAYVTLLQDNPCLTPVNGLPSARCFNALLAIQGVCPCNGWDWSARGTPEAKDIGMFCSPEDQCPLIHQVYLQQTQYFSYNASKASACFGKANTLKVRGWEQPQDDLCVAKVRESTCPSALAGAMRWPTSLWHFLLVMLVLSDNCHVHLGYML
;
A
#
# COMPACT_ATOMS: atom_id res chain seq x y z
N VAL A 1 -27.96 -32.51 -6.16
CA VAL A 1 -27.97 -31.21 -6.88
C VAL A 1 -26.52 -30.77 -6.97
N ALA A 2 -25.98 -30.72 -8.17
CA ALA A 2 -24.55 -30.59 -8.44
C ALA A 2 -24.01 -29.22 -8.00
N ALA A 3 -22.90 -29.22 -7.25
CA ALA A 3 -22.14 -28.03 -6.95
C ALA A 3 -21.38 -27.59 -8.21
N LEU A 4 -21.81 -26.48 -8.82
CA LEU A 4 -20.98 -25.78 -9.79
C LEU A 4 -19.88 -25.04 -9.03
N SER A 5 -18.71 -25.67 -8.94
CA SER A 5 -17.45 -24.97 -8.69
C SER A 5 -17.18 -24.08 -9.89
N VAL A 6 -17.43 -22.78 -9.77
CA VAL A 6 -16.94 -21.79 -10.72
C VAL A 6 -15.42 -21.71 -10.52
N ALA A 7 -14.71 -22.52 -11.29
CA ALA A 7 -13.29 -22.34 -11.51
C ALA A 7 -13.12 -21.02 -12.26
N LEU A 8 -12.77 -19.96 -11.52
CA LEU A 8 -12.08 -18.82 -12.11
C LEU A 8 -10.84 -19.39 -12.78
N LEU A 9 -10.81 -19.30 -14.11
CA LEU A 9 -9.63 -19.60 -14.93
C LEU A 9 -8.53 -18.61 -14.54
N GLY A 10 -7.86 -18.89 -13.42
CA GLY A 10 -6.60 -18.28 -13.07
C GLY A 10 -5.57 -18.76 -14.08
N ASP A 11 -4.93 -17.81 -14.74
CA ASP A 11 -3.74 -18.06 -15.55
C ASP A 11 -2.73 -18.84 -14.68
N PRO A 12 -2.21 -20.01 -15.12
CA PRO A 12 -1.35 -20.87 -14.30
C PRO A 12 0.04 -20.27 -14.01
N ALA A 13 0.25 -18.98 -14.28
CA ALA A 13 1.48 -18.24 -14.00
C ALA A 13 1.44 -17.42 -12.68
N ALA A 14 0.32 -17.42 -11.94
CA ALA A 14 0.15 -16.60 -10.73
C ALA A 14 0.68 -17.26 -9.42
N GLY A 15 1.69 -18.12 -9.52
CA GLY A 15 2.03 -19.06 -8.44
C GLY A 15 3.31 -18.81 -7.65
N GLU A 16 4.23 -17.94 -8.08
CA GLU A 16 5.52 -17.82 -7.37
C GLU A 16 6.25 -16.50 -7.67
N LEU A 17 6.96 -15.97 -6.66
CA LEU A 17 7.96 -14.90 -6.79
C LEU A 17 9.21 -15.40 -7.56
N ARG A 18 9.04 -15.89 -8.79
CA ARG A 18 10.14 -16.36 -9.64
C ARG A 18 10.16 -15.60 -10.96
N GLY A 19 11.31 -15.04 -11.29
CA GLY A 19 11.53 -14.25 -12.51
C GLY A 19 12.95 -14.41 -13.02
N ALA A 20 13.22 -13.96 -14.25
CA ALA A 20 14.56 -13.96 -14.83
C ALA A 20 15.51 -13.05 -14.02
N ASN A 21 16.79 -13.42 -13.91
CA ASN A 21 17.75 -12.71 -13.05
C ASN A 21 17.90 -11.22 -13.39
N CYS A 22 17.35 -10.36 -12.52
CA CYS A 22 17.35 -8.91 -12.66
C CYS A 22 18.71 -8.23 -12.42
N SER A 23 19.71 -8.96 -11.92
CA SER A 23 21.08 -8.43 -11.83
C SER A 23 21.88 -8.62 -13.13
N GLU A 24 21.43 -9.51 -14.02
CA GLU A 24 22.11 -9.84 -15.28
C GLU A 24 21.34 -9.35 -16.51
N THR A 25 20.00 -9.26 -16.41
CA THR A 25 19.13 -8.72 -17.47
C THR A 25 18.32 -7.55 -16.90
N SER A 26 18.16 -6.46 -17.66
CA SER A 26 17.34 -5.32 -17.23
C SER A 26 15.90 -5.75 -17.03
N CYS A 27 15.51 -5.98 -15.78
CA CYS A 27 14.12 -6.19 -15.42
C CYS A 27 13.39 -4.86 -15.51
N TYR A 28 12.62 -4.65 -16.58
CA TYR A 28 11.63 -3.57 -16.70
C TYR A 28 10.50 -3.65 -15.65
N ASN A 29 10.64 -4.51 -14.63
CA ASN A 29 9.77 -4.67 -13.49
C ASN A 29 9.64 -3.38 -12.67
N ALA A 30 10.68 -2.54 -12.63
CA ALA A 30 10.63 -1.21 -11.99
C ALA A 30 9.55 -0.30 -12.60
N GLU A 31 9.43 -0.30 -13.93
CA GLU A 31 8.41 0.48 -14.67
C GLU A 31 7.01 -0.15 -14.58
N SER A 32 6.98 -1.45 -14.27
CA SER A 32 5.78 -2.28 -14.23
C SER A 32 5.10 -2.30 -12.87
N LEU A 33 5.62 -1.65 -11.84
CA LEU A 33 4.93 -1.56 -10.55
C LEU A 33 3.74 -0.58 -10.60
N CYS A 34 3.82 0.49 -11.39
CA CYS A 34 2.75 1.47 -11.44
C CYS A 34 1.42 0.87 -11.92
N GLY A 35 0.34 1.37 -11.36
CA GLY A 35 -1.01 0.91 -11.64
C GLY A 35 -1.83 0.69 -10.37
N GLU A 36 -3.02 0.17 -10.59
CA GLU A 36 -3.99 -0.14 -9.54
C GLU A 36 -4.16 -1.65 -9.42
N PHE A 37 -4.04 -2.17 -8.21
CA PHE A 37 -4.13 -3.58 -7.87
C PHE A 37 -5.29 -3.77 -6.90
N LYS A 38 -6.23 -4.66 -7.23
CA LYS A 38 -7.35 -5.02 -6.35
C LYS A 38 -7.11 -6.42 -5.79
N GLU A 39 -7.04 -6.48 -4.47
CA GLU A 39 -6.91 -7.72 -3.71
C GLU A 39 -8.29 -8.39 -3.59
N PRO A 40 -8.34 -9.73 -3.61
CA PRO A 40 -9.59 -10.46 -3.40
C PRO A 40 -10.15 -10.19 -2.00
N CYS A 41 -11.44 -10.49 -1.82
CA CYS A 41 -12.05 -10.42 -0.50
C CYS A 41 -11.43 -11.48 0.42
N GLU A 42 -10.96 -11.05 1.59
CA GLU A 42 -10.34 -11.93 2.59
C GLU A 42 -10.89 -11.69 3.99
N ALA A 43 -10.82 -12.73 4.83
CA ALA A 43 -11.27 -12.68 6.21
C ALA A 43 -10.19 -12.04 7.10
N VAL A 44 -10.53 -10.93 7.77
CA VAL A 44 -9.57 -10.17 8.62
C VAL A 44 -9.59 -10.63 10.08
N GLY A 45 -10.13 -11.83 10.34
CA GLY A 45 -10.37 -12.38 11.68
C GLY A 45 -11.69 -11.90 12.30
N PRO A 46 -12.25 -12.66 13.27
CA PRO A 46 -13.44 -12.24 13.98
C PRO A 46 -13.05 -11.11 14.96
N PRO A 47 -13.76 -9.98 14.96
CA PRO A 47 -13.67 -9.04 16.05
C PRO A 47 -14.23 -9.69 17.32
N SER A 48 -13.97 -9.05 18.46
CA SER A 48 -14.42 -9.46 19.81
C SER A 48 -15.94 -9.69 19.95
N PHE A 49 -16.73 -9.33 18.95
CA PHE A 49 -18.19 -9.36 18.89
C PHE A 49 -18.77 -10.48 18.01
N GLY A 50 -17.94 -11.39 17.48
CA GLY A 50 -18.40 -12.66 16.92
C GLY A 50 -18.95 -12.62 15.48
N VAL A 51 -18.63 -11.59 14.69
CA VAL A 51 -19.02 -11.48 13.27
C VAL A 51 -17.77 -11.39 12.39
N GLN A 52 -17.53 -12.36 11.53
CA GLN A 52 -16.36 -12.35 10.64
C GLN A 52 -16.36 -11.10 9.76
N ILE A 53 -15.30 -10.27 9.86
CA ILE A 53 -15.12 -9.13 8.97
C ILE A 53 -14.40 -9.61 7.71
N TRP A 54 -14.90 -9.17 6.56
CA TRP A 54 -14.27 -9.37 5.27
C TRP A 54 -13.75 -8.05 4.74
N ARG A 55 -12.59 -8.07 4.09
CA ARG A 55 -11.96 -6.89 3.52
C ARG A 55 -11.60 -7.14 2.06
N THR A 56 -11.77 -6.10 1.25
CA THR A 56 -11.04 -5.95 -0.01
C THR A 56 -10.12 -4.73 0.10
N ALA A 57 -9.01 -4.76 -0.62
CA ALA A 57 -8.10 -3.63 -0.67
C ALA A 57 -7.71 -3.30 -2.11
N THR A 58 -7.61 -2.01 -2.39
CA THR A 58 -7.07 -1.50 -3.65
C THR A 58 -5.80 -0.73 -3.35
N SER A 59 -4.67 -1.18 -3.88
CA SER A 59 -3.39 -0.47 -3.80
C SER A 59 -3.09 0.21 -5.13
N GLN A 60 -2.66 1.46 -5.09
CA GLN A 60 -2.28 2.25 -6.25
C GLN A 60 -0.86 2.78 -6.09
N PHE A 61 0.00 2.44 -7.03
CA PHE A 61 1.35 2.99 -7.16
C PHE A 61 1.37 3.93 -8.37
N GLN A 62 1.56 5.22 -8.13
CA GLN A 62 1.51 6.22 -9.19
C GLN A 62 2.92 6.60 -9.67
N GLY A 63 2.98 7.11 -10.91
CA GLY A 63 4.23 7.49 -11.56
C GLY A 63 4.95 8.69 -10.94
N ASP A 64 4.26 9.48 -10.12
CA ASP A 64 4.80 10.60 -9.34
C ASP A 64 5.33 10.15 -7.96
N PHE A 65 5.47 8.84 -7.75
CA PHE A 65 5.86 8.22 -6.47
C PHE A 65 4.84 8.36 -5.34
N SER A 66 3.62 8.81 -5.62
CA SER A 66 2.53 8.74 -4.64
C SER A 66 2.00 7.30 -4.53
N TYR A 67 1.64 6.94 -3.30
CA TYR A 67 1.04 5.66 -2.95
C TYR A 67 -0.31 5.90 -2.29
N ARG A 68 -1.31 5.13 -2.70
CA ARG A 68 -2.63 5.13 -2.06
C ARG A 68 -3.10 3.71 -1.87
N ARG A 69 -3.65 3.39 -0.69
CA ARG A 69 -4.34 2.13 -0.43
C ARG A 69 -5.72 2.43 0.13
N VAL A 70 -6.74 1.79 -0.43
CA VAL A 70 -8.12 1.90 0.05
C VAL A 70 -8.57 0.52 0.48
N GLU A 71 -8.80 0.33 1.77
CA GLU A 71 -9.38 -0.88 2.32
C GLU A 71 -10.86 -0.68 2.56
N ARG A 72 -11.69 -1.65 2.20
CA ARG A 72 -13.13 -1.61 2.44
C ARG A 72 -13.59 -2.88 3.12
N SER A 73 -14.41 -2.74 4.15
CA SER A 73 -14.87 -3.86 4.97
C SER A 73 -16.36 -4.16 4.78
N ALA A 74 -16.71 -5.43 4.86
CA ALA A 74 -18.05 -5.97 4.83
C ALA A 74 -18.26 -7.00 5.97
N PHE A 75 -19.51 -7.34 6.28
CA PHE A 75 -19.84 -8.31 7.35
C PHE A 75 -19.92 -9.77 6.87
N ASP A 76 -19.87 -10.01 5.57
CA ASP A 76 -19.71 -11.33 4.98
C ASP A 76 -18.97 -11.24 3.64
N LEU A 77 -18.62 -12.41 3.07
CA LEU A 77 -17.91 -12.51 1.80
C LEU A 77 -18.76 -11.95 0.65
N GLU A 78 -20.05 -12.28 0.60
CA GLU A 78 -20.90 -11.93 -0.53
C GLU A 78 -21.12 -10.41 -0.63
N ALA A 79 -21.35 -9.74 0.50
CA ALA A 79 -21.39 -8.30 0.61
C ALA A 79 -20.04 -7.67 0.21
N CYS A 80 -18.91 -8.29 0.59
CA CYS A 80 -17.59 -7.84 0.14
C CYS A 80 -17.45 -7.91 -1.38
N GLU A 81 -17.84 -9.03 -2.00
CA GLU A 81 -17.74 -9.25 -3.44
C GLU A 81 -18.69 -8.35 -4.25
N ARG A 82 -19.88 -8.05 -3.72
CA ARG A 82 -20.85 -7.12 -4.35
C ARG A 82 -20.53 -5.64 -4.12
N GLY A 83 -19.61 -5.31 -3.21
CA GLY A 83 -19.26 -3.93 -2.87
C GLY A 83 -20.15 -3.27 -1.82
N ASP A 84 -20.94 -4.05 -1.07
CA ASP A 84 -21.82 -3.61 0.02
C ASP A 84 -20.99 -3.33 1.30
N HIS A 85 -20.07 -2.38 1.21
CA HIS A 85 -19.12 -2.07 2.29
C HIS A 85 -19.73 -1.12 3.33
N TRP A 86 -19.35 -1.32 4.60
CA TRP A 86 -19.77 -0.49 5.73
C TRP A 86 -18.65 0.42 6.24
N LEU A 87 -17.39 0.08 5.96
CA LEU A 87 -16.21 0.82 6.38
C LEU A 87 -15.29 1.06 5.20
N GLU A 88 -14.69 2.23 5.13
CA GLU A 88 -13.56 2.53 4.25
C GLU A 88 -12.39 3.06 5.08
N VAL A 89 -11.19 2.57 4.79
CA VAL A 89 -9.93 3.08 5.33
C VAL A 89 -9.04 3.49 4.17
N VAL A 90 -8.64 4.75 4.14
CA VAL A 90 -7.78 5.32 3.11
C VAL A 90 -6.42 5.60 3.70
N PHE A 91 -5.39 5.03 3.10
CA PHE A 91 -4.00 5.26 3.42
C PHE A 91 -3.35 6.01 2.28
N ASP A 92 -2.72 7.14 2.58
CA ASP A 92 -1.94 7.90 1.60
C ASP A 92 -0.47 7.93 2.02
N GLY A 93 0.41 7.95 1.04
CA GLY A 93 1.83 7.80 1.25
C GLY A 93 2.66 8.09 0.02
N HIS A 94 3.92 7.70 0.12
CA HIS A 94 4.86 7.71 -0.99
C HIS A 94 5.54 6.35 -1.09
N TRP A 95 6.04 6.04 -2.27
CA TRP A 95 6.82 4.84 -2.51
C TRP A 95 8.09 5.18 -3.28
N THR A 96 9.09 4.31 -3.18
CA THR A 96 10.37 4.47 -3.86
C THR A 96 10.83 3.15 -4.44
N LEU A 97 11.55 3.23 -5.55
CA LEU A 97 12.19 2.09 -6.17
C LEU A 97 13.55 1.81 -5.51
N GLY A 98 13.80 0.54 -5.20
CA GLY A 98 15.07 0.02 -4.72
C GLY A 98 15.94 -0.61 -5.82
N GLY A 99 15.40 -0.80 -7.03
CA GLY A 99 16.09 -1.45 -8.15
C GLY A 99 15.92 -2.98 -8.16
N GLY A 100 16.80 -3.69 -8.86
CA GLY A 100 16.83 -5.17 -8.83
C GLY A 100 17.34 -5.70 -7.50
N SER A 101 16.80 -6.83 -7.05
CA SER A 101 17.30 -7.49 -5.84
C SER A 101 18.66 -8.13 -6.10
N HIS A 102 19.60 -7.87 -5.19
CA HIS A 102 20.93 -8.51 -5.19
C HIS A 102 20.94 -9.82 -4.39
N SER A 103 19.92 -10.06 -3.56
CA SER A 103 19.86 -11.22 -2.66
C SER A 103 18.95 -12.33 -3.20
N VAL A 104 17.93 -11.96 -3.97
CA VAL A 104 16.96 -12.91 -4.54
C VAL A 104 16.80 -12.63 -6.03
N LEU A 105 17.25 -13.56 -6.87
CA LEU A 105 17.23 -13.39 -8.32
C LEU A 105 15.77 -13.31 -8.82
N GLY A 106 15.53 -12.44 -9.80
CA GLY A 106 14.22 -12.28 -10.41
C GLY A 106 13.28 -11.30 -9.73
N LEU A 107 13.67 -10.74 -8.59
CA LEU A 107 12.87 -9.76 -7.86
C LEU A 107 13.38 -8.34 -8.05
N SER A 108 12.44 -7.41 -7.98
CA SER A 108 12.70 -5.99 -7.79
C SER A 108 12.38 -5.59 -6.36
N LEU A 109 12.98 -4.50 -5.91
CA LEU A 109 12.86 -3.96 -4.57
C LEU A 109 12.10 -2.65 -4.62
N ALA A 110 11.20 -2.46 -3.67
CA ALA A 110 10.54 -1.18 -3.44
C ALA A 110 10.35 -0.96 -1.94
N SER A 111 10.12 0.29 -1.59
CA SER A 111 9.66 0.64 -0.25
C SER A 111 8.53 1.63 -0.32
N LYS A 112 7.67 1.62 0.70
CA LYS A 112 6.57 2.57 0.83
C LYS A 112 6.52 3.11 2.25
N THR A 113 6.08 4.34 2.39
CA THR A 113 5.84 4.96 3.69
C THR A 113 4.45 5.57 3.63
N VAL A 114 3.57 5.12 4.53
CA VAL A 114 2.24 5.70 4.68
C VAL A 114 2.35 6.90 5.61
N VAL A 115 1.84 8.05 5.17
CA VAL A 115 1.94 9.31 5.90
C VAL A 115 0.62 9.68 6.61
N SER A 116 -0.51 9.19 6.11
CA SER A 116 -1.82 9.43 6.70
C SER A 116 -2.75 8.23 6.55
N ALA A 117 -3.71 8.14 7.48
CA ALA A 117 -4.77 7.15 7.46
C ALA A 117 -6.09 7.83 7.84
N TYR A 118 -7.10 7.68 6.99
CA TYR A 118 -8.45 8.19 7.22
C TYR A 118 -9.43 7.04 7.27
N VAL A 119 -10.37 7.09 8.22
CA VAL A 119 -11.47 6.14 8.30
C VAL A 119 -12.79 6.84 8.05
N THR A 120 -13.63 6.21 7.25
CA THR A 120 -14.99 6.65 6.95
C THR A 120 -15.95 5.52 7.24
N LEU A 121 -16.93 5.77 8.12
CA LEU A 121 -18.08 4.88 8.28
C LEU A 121 -19.06 5.16 7.12
N LEU A 122 -19.21 4.20 6.21
CA LEU A 122 -20.04 4.36 5.02
C LEU A 122 -21.52 4.16 5.34
N GLN A 123 -21.82 3.25 6.26
CA GLN A 123 -23.18 2.89 6.66
C GLN A 123 -23.23 2.58 8.16
N ASP A 124 -24.19 3.15 8.88
CA ASP A 124 -24.36 2.90 10.33
C ASP A 124 -24.97 1.51 10.60
N ASN A 125 -25.89 1.07 9.73
CA ASN A 125 -26.64 -0.17 9.90
C ASN A 125 -26.78 -0.96 8.59
N PRO A 126 -25.69 -1.52 8.03
CA PRO A 126 -25.76 -2.37 6.85
C PRO A 126 -26.59 -3.63 7.13
N CYS A 127 -27.44 -3.99 6.17
CA CYS A 127 -28.26 -5.18 6.25
C CYS A 127 -27.77 -6.22 5.24
N LEU A 128 -27.55 -7.45 5.71
CA LEU A 128 -27.23 -8.56 4.82
C LEU A 128 -28.51 -8.99 4.12
N THR A 129 -28.50 -8.92 2.79
CA THR A 129 -29.60 -9.40 1.96
C THR A 129 -29.74 -10.91 2.16
N PRO A 130 -30.94 -11.43 2.46
CA PRO A 130 -31.12 -12.86 2.64
C PRO A 130 -30.81 -13.60 1.34
N VAL A 131 -29.82 -14.48 1.39
CA VAL A 131 -29.60 -15.48 0.34
C VAL A 131 -30.72 -16.50 0.46
N ASN A 132 -31.42 -16.79 -0.64
CA ASN A 132 -32.46 -17.82 -0.75
C ASN A 132 -33.84 -17.51 -0.13
N GLY A 133 -34.27 -16.24 -0.08
CA GLY A 133 -35.68 -15.90 0.15
C GLY A 133 -36.24 -16.22 1.55
N LEU A 134 -35.35 -16.44 2.54
CA LEU A 134 -35.72 -16.57 3.96
C LEU A 134 -36.01 -15.19 4.60
N PRO A 135 -36.88 -15.13 5.63
CA PRO A 135 -37.46 -13.88 6.08
C PRO A 135 -36.53 -13.11 7.02
N SER A 136 -36.42 -11.81 6.73
CA SER A 136 -35.66 -10.76 7.42
C SER A 136 -34.16 -10.66 7.08
N ALA A 137 -33.81 -9.54 6.45
CA ALA A 137 -32.43 -9.08 6.33
C ALA A 137 -31.84 -8.89 7.73
N ARG A 138 -30.68 -9.47 7.99
CA ARG A 138 -29.99 -9.31 9.28
C ARG A 138 -29.18 -8.02 9.21
N CYS A 139 -29.62 -6.99 9.92
CA CYS A 139 -28.90 -5.73 10.03
C CYS A 139 -27.90 -5.77 11.18
N PHE A 140 -26.74 -5.18 10.96
CA PHE A 140 -25.65 -5.10 11.92
C PHE A 140 -25.43 -3.65 12.29
N ASN A 141 -25.17 -3.39 13.57
CA ASN A 141 -24.82 -2.05 14.02
C ASN A 141 -23.32 -1.82 13.78
N ALA A 142 -23.00 -1.20 12.64
CA ALA A 142 -21.62 -0.91 12.25
C ALA A 142 -20.97 0.15 13.14
N LEU A 143 -21.77 1.04 13.74
CA LEU A 143 -21.31 2.00 14.74
C LEU A 143 -20.74 1.28 15.98
N LEU A 144 -21.42 0.25 16.49
CA LEU A 144 -20.89 -0.55 17.60
C LEU A 144 -19.63 -1.33 17.18
N ALA A 145 -19.59 -1.83 15.94
CA ALA A 145 -18.42 -2.52 15.43
C ALA A 145 -17.20 -1.59 15.38
N ILE A 146 -17.31 -0.42 14.76
CA ILE A 146 -16.19 0.54 14.66
C ILE A 146 -15.77 1.07 16.03
N GLN A 147 -16.70 1.34 16.94
CA GLN A 147 -16.37 1.73 18.32
C GLN A 147 -15.60 0.64 19.07
N GLY A 148 -15.88 -0.64 18.75
CA GLY A 148 -15.15 -1.76 19.31
C GLY A 148 -13.75 -1.97 18.72
N VAL A 149 -13.53 -1.66 17.43
CA VAL A 149 -12.21 -1.80 16.76
C VAL A 149 -11.37 -0.52 16.82
N CYS A 150 -11.96 0.67 16.93
CA CYS A 150 -11.27 1.96 17.04
C CYS A 150 -12.03 2.90 18.00
N PRO A 151 -11.95 2.67 19.32
CA PRO A 151 -12.59 3.55 20.32
C PRO A 151 -12.02 4.98 20.38
N CYS A 152 -10.76 5.17 19.95
CA CYS A 152 -10.18 6.42 19.43
C CYS A 152 -10.79 7.73 19.98
N ASN A 153 -10.38 8.11 21.20
CA ASN A 153 -10.71 9.38 21.87
C ASN A 153 -12.21 9.76 21.95
N GLY A 154 -13.12 8.79 21.88
CA GLY A 154 -14.56 9.04 22.03
C GLY A 154 -15.19 9.78 20.85
N TRP A 155 -14.62 9.67 19.65
CA TRP A 155 -15.21 10.23 18.45
C TRP A 155 -16.62 9.71 18.20
N ASP A 156 -17.48 10.61 17.73
CA ASP A 156 -18.74 10.20 17.14
C ASP A 156 -18.47 9.67 15.73
N TRP A 157 -18.48 8.34 15.63
CA TRP A 157 -18.31 7.60 14.39
C TRP A 157 -19.57 7.56 13.52
N SER A 158 -20.71 8.00 14.04
CA SER A 158 -21.98 7.98 13.31
C SER A 158 -21.86 8.76 12.00
N ALA A 159 -22.26 8.14 10.89
CA ALA A 159 -22.36 8.85 9.62
C ALA A 159 -23.45 9.94 9.70
N ARG A 160 -24.48 9.80 10.54
CA ARG A 160 -25.62 10.75 10.65
C ARG A 160 -26.22 11.09 9.27
N GLY A 161 -26.18 10.14 8.34
CA GLY A 161 -26.62 10.31 6.94
C GLY A 161 -25.59 10.95 5.99
N THR A 162 -24.41 11.36 6.45
CA THR A 162 -23.30 11.84 5.60
C THR A 162 -21.96 11.26 6.08
N PRO A 163 -21.39 10.28 5.38
CA PRO A 163 -20.09 9.71 5.74
C PRO A 163 -19.01 10.80 5.86
N GLU A 164 -18.33 10.83 6.99
CA GLU A 164 -17.24 11.77 7.27
C GLU A 164 -15.93 11.00 7.46
N ALA A 165 -14.90 11.41 6.73
CA ALA A 165 -13.55 10.85 6.87
C ALA A 165 -12.86 11.45 8.10
N LYS A 166 -12.34 10.60 8.98
CA LYS A 166 -11.64 10.99 10.21
C LYS A 166 -10.19 10.54 10.17
N ASP A 167 -9.28 11.45 10.51
CA ASP A 167 -7.82 11.20 10.48
C ASP A 167 -7.37 10.31 11.65
N ILE A 168 -7.50 9.00 11.48
CA ILE A 168 -7.10 8.07 12.54
C ILE A 168 -5.59 8.02 12.71
N GLY A 169 -4.81 8.43 11.71
CA GLY A 169 -3.35 8.37 11.81
C GLY A 169 -2.77 9.36 12.81
N MET A 170 -3.36 10.54 12.89
CA MET A 170 -2.93 11.57 13.85
C MET A 170 -3.52 11.38 15.25
N PHE A 171 -4.76 10.88 15.35
CA PHE A 171 -5.53 10.94 16.58
C PHE A 171 -5.76 9.60 17.29
N CYS A 172 -5.46 8.47 16.65
CA CYS A 172 -5.72 7.14 17.21
C CYS A 172 -4.45 6.38 17.58
N SER A 173 -3.31 7.07 17.69
CA SER A 173 -2.03 6.49 18.09
C SER A 173 -1.92 6.43 19.61
N PRO A 174 -1.55 5.29 20.23
CA PRO A 174 -0.85 4.13 19.65
C PRO A 174 -1.74 3.00 19.10
N GLU A 175 -1.12 2.11 18.32
CA GLU A 175 -1.67 0.89 17.65
C GLU A 175 -2.66 0.09 18.52
N ASP A 176 -2.41 0.00 19.83
CA ASP A 176 -3.27 -0.71 20.79
C ASP A 176 -4.71 -0.18 20.84
N GLN A 177 -4.93 1.09 20.48
CA GLN A 177 -6.25 1.73 20.51
C GLN A 177 -7.05 1.55 19.22
N CYS A 178 -6.40 1.12 18.13
CA CYS A 178 -7.05 0.94 16.84
C CYS A 178 -6.43 -0.24 16.07
N PRO A 179 -6.89 -1.47 16.36
CA PRO A 179 -6.60 -2.62 15.52
C PRO A 179 -6.92 -2.45 14.03
N LEU A 180 -7.61 -1.40 13.55
CA LEU A 180 -7.71 -1.18 12.09
C LEU A 180 -6.37 -0.72 11.46
N ILE A 181 -5.42 -0.21 12.26
CA ILE A 181 -4.14 0.33 11.78
C ILE A 181 -3.02 -0.73 11.76
N HIS A 182 -3.19 -1.89 12.42
CA HIS A 182 -2.11 -2.85 12.70
C HIS A 182 -1.28 -3.31 11.47
N GLN A 183 -1.84 -3.27 10.26
CA GLN A 183 -1.11 -3.66 9.03
C GLN A 183 -0.34 -2.50 8.39
N VAL A 184 -0.63 -1.27 8.81
CA VAL A 184 -0.10 -0.04 8.25
C VAL A 184 0.69 0.70 9.33
N TYR A 185 1.99 0.42 9.37
CA TYR A 185 2.94 1.14 10.23
C TYR A 185 3.06 2.58 9.74
N LEU A 186 2.17 3.45 10.22
CA LEU A 186 2.16 4.87 9.89
C LEU A 186 3.53 5.48 10.17
N GLN A 187 3.99 6.29 9.23
CA GLN A 187 5.29 6.98 9.25
C GLN A 187 6.52 6.06 9.32
N GLN A 188 6.35 4.74 9.15
CA GLN A 188 7.45 3.81 9.03
C GLN A 188 7.61 3.36 7.58
N THR A 189 8.86 3.27 7.14
CA THR A 189 9.17 2.70 5.83
C THR A 189 8.97 1.19 5.88
N GLN A 190 8.11 0.69 4.99
CA GLN A 190 7.89 -0.71 4.75
C GLN A 190 8.63 -1.13 3.48
N TYR A 191 9.54 -2.09 3.62
CA TYR A 191 10.32 -2.70 2.55
C TYR A 191 9.60 -3.94 2.03
N PHE A 192 9.55 -4.09 0.71
CA PHE A 192 9.00 -5.27 0.07
C PHE A 192 9.72 -5.58 -1.25
N SER A 193 9.80 -6.87 -1.58
CA SER A 193 10.20 -7.34 -2.91
C SER A 193 8.98 -7.62 -3.76
N TYR A 194 9.14 -7.57 -5.08
CA TYR A 194 8.06 -7.86 -6.00
C TYR A 194 8.58 -8.34 -7.36
N ASN A 195 7.70 -8.99 -8.11
CA ASN A 195 7.87 -9.30 -9.52
C ASN A 195 6.62 -8.82 -10.27
N ALA A 196 6.76 -7.87 -11.19
CA ALA A 196 5.64 -7.22 -11.86
C ALA A 196 5.77 -7.21 -13.37
N SER A 197 4.64 -7.39 -14.05
CA SER A 197 4.45 -7.23 -15.48
C SER A 197 3.52 -6.04 -15.76
N LYS A 198 3.23 -5.79 -17.04
CA LYS A 198 2.22 -4.78 -17.41
C LYS A 198 0.85 -5.10 -16.83
N ALA A 199 0.48 -6.37 -16.75
CA ALA A 199 -0.87 -6.83 -16.40
C ALA A 199 -1.03 -7.32 -14.95
N SER A 200 0.05 -7.63 -14.24
CA SER A 200 -0.01 -8.25 -12.90
C SER A 200 1.24 -7.99 -12.07
N ALA A 201 1.15 -8.21 -10.76
CA ALA A 201 2.32 -8.24 -9.89
C ALA A 201 2.16 -9.29 -8.78
N CYS A 202 3.28 -9.90 -8.42
CA CYS A 202 3.45 -10.71 -7.23
C CYS A 202 4.28 -9.92 -6.21
N PHE A 203 3.81 -9.86 -4.98
CA PHE A 203 4.41 -9.12 -3.87
C PHE A 203 4.94 -10.07 -2.81
N GLY A 204 6.06 -9.70 -2.21
CA GLY A 204 6.49 -10.23 -0.93
C GLY A 204 5.92 -9.42 0.22
N LYS A 205 5.83 -10.03 1.40
CA LYS A 205 5.26 -9.41 2.60
C LYS A 205 6.04 -8.17 2.97
N ALA A 206 5.31 -7.06 3.07
CA ALA A 206 5.87 -5.80 3.51
C ALA A 206 6.40 -5.89 4.95
N ASN A 207 7.59 -5.34 5.21
CA ASN A 207 8.20 -5.38 6.53
C ASN A 207 8.99 -4.10 6.84
N THR A 208 8.98 -3.66 8.09
CA THR A 208 9.77 -2.50 8.53
C THR A 208 11.25 -2.82 8.66
N LEU A 209 11.61 -4.11 8.78
CA LEU A 209 12.98 -4.58 8.70
C LEU A 209 13.36 -4.87 7.25
N LYS A 210 14.31 -4.10 6.73
CA LYS A 210 14.85 -4.25 5.37
C LYS A 210 15.26 -5.69 5.04
N VAL A 211 15.91 -6.39 5.97
CA VAL A 211 16.34 -7.79 5.77
C VAL A 211 15.14 -8.69 5.45
N ARG A 212 14.02 -8.55 6.16
CA ARG A 212 12.82 -9.36 5.92
C ARG A 212 12.06 -8.94 4.68
N GLY A 213 12.09 -7.65 4.34
CA GLY A 213 11.39 -7.12 3.17
C GLY A 213 12.12 -7.34 1.85
N TRP A 214 13.46 -7.31 1.84
CA TRP A 214 14.28 -7.31 0.61
C TRP A 214 15.24 -8.50 0.48
N GLU A 215 15.81 -8.97 1.58
CA GLU A 215 16.87 -10.01 1.53
C GLU A 215 16.31 -11.42 1.74
N GLN A 216 15.28 -11.54 2.58
CA GLN A 216 14.58 -12.78 2.90
C GLN A 216 13.06 -12.59 2.73
N PRO A 217 12.60 -12.15 1.54
CA PRO A 217 11.18 -11.90 1.31
C PRO A 217 10.38 -13.18 1.49
N GLN A 218 9.21 -13.05 2.11
CA GLN A 218 8.20 -14.10 2.14
C GLN A 218 7.14 -13.78 1.10
N ASP A 219 6.66 -14.78 0.37
CA ASP A 219 5.55 -14.59 -0.57
C ASP A 219 4.31 -14.07 0.17
N ASP A 220 3.62 -13.14 -0.47
CA ASP A 220 2.37 -12.57 0.03
C ASP A 220 1.23 -12.88 -0.94
N LEU A 221 1.19 -12.16 -2.06
CA LEU A 221 0.06 -12.22 -2.98
C LEU A 221 0.45 -11.88 -4.41
N CYS A 222 -0.14 -12.59 -5.37
CA CYS A 222 -0.12 -12.25 -6.79
C CYS A 222 -1.50 -11.73 -7.22
N VAL A 223 -1.55 -10.54 -7.82
CA VAL A 223 -2.78 -9.86 -8.25
C VAL A 223 -2.64 -9.26 -9.63
N ALA A 224 -3.74 -9.30 -10.39
CA ALA A 224 -3.86 -8.58 -11.65
C ALA A 224 -4.03 -7.07 -11.41
N LYS A 225 -3.58 -6.27 -12.37
CA LYS A 225 -3.86 -4.85 -12.39
C LYS A 225 -5.28 -4.61 -12.88
N VAL A 226 -6.03 -3.79 -12.15
CA VAL A 226 -7.31 -3.25 -12.58
C VAL A 226 -7.10 -2.14 -13.61
N ARG A 227 -6.05 -1.34 -13.40
CA ARG A 227 -5.67 -0.25 -14.29
C ARG A 227 -4.17 -0.21 -14.48
N GLU A 228 -3.74 -0.34 -15.73
CA GLU A 228 -2.33 -0.21 -16.10
C GLU A 228 -1.90 1.26 -16.05
N SER A 229 -0.70 1.50 -15.53
CA SER A 229 -0.01 2.79 -15.59
C SER A 229 1.48 2.51 -15.72
N THR A 230 2.19 3.34 -16.46
CA THR A 230 3.65 3.26 -16.55
C THR A 230 4.26 4.28 -15.61
N CYS A 231 5.28 3.90 -14.85
CA CYS A 231 6.05 4.86 -14.08
C CYS A 231 6.93 5.65 -15.06
N PRO A 232 6.75 6.98 -15.22
CA PRO A 232 7.62 7.77 -16.08
C PRO A 232 9.02 7.79 -15.46
N SER A 233 9.90 6.95 -15.99
CA SER A 233 11.35 7.07 -15.82
C SER A 233 11.88 6.88 -14.40
N ALA A 234 11.90 5.62 -13.93
CA ALA A 234 12.90 5.15 -12.95
C ALA A 234 14.36 5.46 -13.39
N LEU A 235 14.55 5.81 -14.67
CA LEU A 235 15.80 6.28 -15.26
C LEU A 235 16.26 7.67 -14.76
N ALA A 236 15.37 8.52 -14.24
CA ALA A 236 15.77 9.83 -13.72
C ALA A 236 16.36 9.75 -12.29
N GLY A 237 15.92 8.78 -11.48
CA GLY A 237 16.39 8.57 -10.10
C GLY A 237 17.73 7.81 -9.99
N ALA A 238 18.16 7.13 -11.06
CA ALA A 238 19.48 6.50 -11.14
C ALA A 238 20.60 7.48 -11.52
N MET A 239 20.29 8.77 -11.74
CA MET A 239 21.30 9.82 -11.77
C MET A 239 21.77 10.05 -10.34
N ARG A 240 22.63 9.16 -9.83
CA ARG A 240 23.56 9.49 -8.75
C ARG A 240 24.31 10.72 -9.23
N TRP A 241 23.91 11.91 -8.78
CA TRP A 241 24.77 13.07 -8.89
C TRP A 241 26.06 12.67 -8.19
N PRO A 242 27.19 12.55 -8.89
CA PRO A 242 28.43 12.21 -8.23
C PRO A 242 28.65 13.31 -7.20
N THR A 243 28.73 12.94 -5.93
CA THR A 243 29.10 13.82 -4.80
C THR A 243 30.41 14.58 -5.07
N SER A 244 31.17 14.17 -6.08
CA SER A 244 32.34 14.87 -6.63
C SER A 244 32.01 16.26 -7.22
N LEU A 245 30.83 16.49 -7.83
CA LEU A 245 30.50 17.80 -8.43
C LEU A 245 30.27 18.89 -7.38
N TRP A 246 29.76 18.54 -6.20
CA TRP A 246 29.63 19.47 -5.07
C TRP A 246 30.99 19.87 -4.48
N HIS A 247 31.95 18.94 -4.45
CA HIS A 247 33.32 19.25 -4.02
C HIS A 247 34.04 20.16 -5.03
N PHE A 248 33.84 19.95 -6.34
CA PHE A 248 34.41 20.84 -7.36
C PHE A 248 33.83 22.27 -7.32
N LEU A 249 32.52 22.42 -7.09
CA LEU A 249 31.89 23.74 -6.97
C LEU A 249 32.33 24.49 -5.70
N LEU A 250 32.48 23.81 -4.56
CA LEU A 250 33.02 24.40 -3.33
C LEU A 250 34.50 24.80 -3.46
N VAL A 251 35.32 23.98 -4.13
CA VAL A 251 36.74 24.33 -4.36
C VAL A 251 36.88 25.53 -5.29
N MET A 252 36.05 25.65 -6.34
CA MET A 252 36.09 26.80 -7.24
C MET A 252 35.65 28.11 -6.56
N LEU A 253 34.67 28.06 -5.64
CA LEU A 253 34.24 29.23 -4.85
C LEU A 253 35.31 29.67 -3.84
N VAL A 254 36.03 28.74 -3.20
CA VAL A 254 37.13 29.09 -2.27
C VAL A 254 38.37 29.63 -3.00
N LEU A 255 38.57 29.24 -4.26
CA LEU A 255 39.67 29.75 -5.08
C LEU A 255 39.38 31.14 -5.69
N SER A 256 38.12 31.53 -5.89
CA SER A 256 37.80 32.88 -6.39
C SER A 256 38.00 33.99 -5.35
N ASP A 257 37.87 33.68 -4.06
CA ASP A 257 38.04 34.69 -2.99
C ASP A 257 39.51 35.03 -2.68
N ASN A 258 40.47 34.20 -3.14
CA ASN A 258 41.90 34.46 -2.92
C ASN A 258 42.57 35.28 -4.04
N CYS A 259 41.85 35.68 -5.09
CA CYS A 259 42.44 36.42 -6.22
C CYS A 259 42.24 37.95 -6.17
N HIS A 260 41.66 38.50 -5.10
CA HIS A 260 41.36 39.94 -5.02
C HIS A 260 42.22 40.76 -4.04
N VAL A 261 43.28 40.21 -3.47
CA VAL A 261 44.17 40.93 -2.53
C VAL A 261 45.59 40.99 -3.07
N HIS A 262 45.86 41.80 -4.09
CA HIS A 262 47.17 42.46 -4.32
C HIS A 262 47.13 43.43 -5.51
N LEU A 263 46.40 44.54 -5.38
CA LEU A 263 46.64 45.72 -6.21
C LEU A 263 46.30 46.98 -5.40
N GLY A 264 47.28 47.45 -4.63
CA GLY A 264 47.07 48.66 -3.82
C GLY A 264 48.21 49.05 -2.92
N TYR A 265 49.48 48.86 -3.30
CA TYR A 265 50.62 49.55 -2.67
C TYR A 265 51.79 49.62 -3.64
N MET A 266 51.82 50.64 -4.51
CA MET A 266 53.05 51.30 -4.95
C MET A 266 52.72 52.75 -5.35
N LEU A 267 53.28 53.66 -4.55
CA LEU A 267 53.81 55.00 -4.86
C LEU A 267 53.22 55.79 -6.04
#